data_AF-A0A3G6V0V5-F1
#
_entry.id   AF-A0A3G6V0V5-F1
#
_cell.length_a   1.000
_cell.length_b   1.000
_cell.length_c   1.000
_cell.angle_alpha   90.00
_cell.angle_beta   90.00
_cell.angle_gamma   90.00
#
_symmetry.space_group_name_H-M   'P 1'
#
loop_
_entity.id
_entity.type
_entity.pdbx_description
1 polymer ?
#
loop_
_entity_poly.entity_id
_entity_poly.type
_entity_poly.pdbx_seq_one_letter_code
_entity_poly.pdbx_strand_id
1 'polypeptide(L)'
;MGTKEKILNLSFVTKELFHYIYEQSSAFLFVTCSNAKETLQTLRSKEAFLNGEKYWGAIQYEQKGTLVSFRFKRQNIPSELRMNLEEIKEFRRDKNEGPEINPKAESIAFKFSELDSKSKPVIQEIIACLKAEQERFHASRNSQ
;
A
#
# COMPACT_ATOMS: atom_id res chain seq x y z
N MET A 1 2.08 -27.53 -33.25
CA MET A 1 2.72 -26.20 -33.11
C MET A 1 1.59 -25.18 -32.98
N GLY A 2 1.34 -24.46 -31.89
CA GLY A 2 2.06 -24.26 -30.65
C GLY A 2 1.72 -22.83 -30.20
N THR A 3 0.69 -22.66 -29.36
CA THR A 3 0.45 -21.45 -28.56
C THR A 3 -0.55 -21.80 -27.43
N LYS A 4 -0.17 -22.77 -26.59
CA LYS A 4 -0.71 -22.85 -25.23
C LYS A 4 0.06 -21.82 -24.38
N GLU A 5 -0.69 -21.10 -23.56
CA GLU A 5 -0.22 -20.41 -22.34
C GLU A 5 0.73 -19.22 -22.53
N LYS A 6 0.15 -18.08 -22.95
CA LYS A 6 0.56 -16.77 -22.44
C LYS A 6 -0.48 -16.26 -21.43
N ILE A 7 -0.84 -17.10 -20.46
CA ILE A 7 -1.54 -16.62 -19.26
C ILE A 7 -0.42 -16.23 -18.29
N LEU A 8 -0.41 -14.95 -17.93
CA LEU A 8 0.53 -14.31 -17.03
C LEU A 8 0.98 -15.25 -15.90
N ASN A 9 2.23 -15.73 -15.98
CA ASN A 9 3.03 -16.08 -14.81
C ASN A 9 3.31 -14.77 -14.03
N LEU A 10 2.26 -14.15 -13.48
CA LEU A 10 2.39 -13.41 -12.23
C LEU A 10 3.10 -14.39 -11.31
N SER A 11 4.36 -14.12 -10.97
CA SER A 11 5.16 -15.09 -10.23
C SER A 11 4.40 -15.46 -8.95
N PHE A 12 4.34 -16.75 -8.63
CA PHE A 12 3.69 -17.22 -7.40
C PHE A 12 4.11 -16.39 -6.17
N VAL A 13 5.38 -15.97 -6.16
CA VAL A 13 6.02 -15.09 -5.17
C VAL A 13 5.34 -13.71 -5.03
N THR A 14 5.04 -13.02 -6.12
CA THR A 14 4.42 -11.68 -6.05
C THR A 14 2.97 -11.75 -5.61
N LYS A 15 2.29 -12.87 -5.90
CA LYS A 15 0.96 -13.15 -5.37
C LYS A 15 0.97 -13.33 -3.86
N GLU A 16 1.92 -14.08 -3.32
CA GLU A 16 2.10 -14.24 -1.86
C GLU A 16 2.40 -12.90 -1.19
N LEU A 17 3.32 -12.11 -1.75
CA LEU A 17 3.64 -10.77 -1.27
C LEU A 17 2.42 -9.84 -1.28
N PHE A 18 1.64 -9.84 -2.35
CA PHE A 18 0.43 -9.03 -2.46
C PHE A 18 -0.60 -9.43 -1.40
N HIS A 19 -0.86 -10.73 -1.25
CA HIS A 19 -1.75 -11.25 -0.23
C HIS A 19 -1.26 -10.92 1.18
N TYR A 20 0.04 -11.03 1.44
CA TYR A 20 0.63 -10.68 2.72
C TYR A 20 0.39 -9.20 3.06
N ILE A 21 0.67 -8.28 2.13
CA ILE A 21 0.41 -6.84 2.34
C ILE A 21 -1.09 -6.59 2.56
N TYR A 22 -1.95 -7.23 1.78
CA TYR A 22 -3.40 -7.15 1.95
C TYR A 22 -3.85 -7.59 3.34
N GLU A 23 -3.47 -8.79 3.78
CA GLU A 23 -3.86 -9.34 5.08
C GLU A 23 -3.40 -8.42 6.22
N GLN A 24 -2.12 -8.01 6.21
CA GLN A 24 -1.58 -7.17 7.27
C GLN A 24 -2.24 -5.78 7.30
N SER A 25 -2.49 -5.17 6.14
CA SER A 25 -3.09 -3.83 6.08
C SER A 25 -4.59 -3.82 6.35
N SER A 26 -5.32 -4.89 6.00
CA SER A 26 -6.77 -5.01 6.23
C SER A 26 -7.18 -5.01 7.70
N ALA A 27 -6.24 -5.28 8.61
CA ALA A 27 -6.46 -5.15 10.06
C ALA A 27 -6.63 -3.69 10.49
N PHE A 28 -6.13 -2.74 9.70
CA PHE A 28 -6.09 -1.31 10.04
C PHE A 28 -6.72 -0.41 8.98
N LEU A 29 -6.98 -0.93 7.78
CA LEU A 29 -7.56 -0.18 6.66
C LEU A 29 -8.75 -0.93 6.10
N PHE A 30 -9.74 -0.18 5.64
CA PHE A 30 -10.78 -0.73 4.80
C PHE A 30 -10.28 -0.85 3.37
N VAL A 31 -10.22 -2.09 2.87
CA VAL A 31 -9.74 -2.39 1.53
C VAL A 31 -10.91 -2.62 0.60
N THR A 32 -10.91 -1.97 -0.57
CA THR A 32 -11.93 -2.13 -1.60
C THR A 32 -11.28 -2.38 -2.95
N CYS A 33 -11.96 -3.15 -3.81
CA CYS A 33 -11.51 -3.33 -5.18
C CYS A 33 -11.82 -2.05 -5.96
N SER A 34 -10.78 -1.42 -6.52
CA SER A 34 -11.04 -0.58 -7.68
C SER A 34 -11.47 -1.51 -8.82
N ASN A 35 -12.31 -1.08 -9.76
CA ASN A 35 -12.78 -1.91 -10.89
C ASN A 35 -11.64 -2.44 -11.81
N ALA A 36 -10.37 -2.25 -11.44
CA ALA A 36 -9.17 -2.84 -12.05
C ALA A 36 -8.69 -4.05 -11.24
N LYS A 37 -8.56 -5.21 -11.91
CA LYS A 37 -8.11 -6.50 -11.32
C LYS A 37 -6.74 -6.45 -10.62
N GLU A 38 -5.97 -5.41 -10.87
CA GLU A 38 -4.58 -5.26 -10.44
C GLU A 38 -4.41 -4.27 -9.27
N THR A 39 -5.48 -3.68 -8.74
CA THR A 39 -5.40 -2.61 -7.75
C THR A 39 -6.50 -2.67 -6.70
N LEU A 40 -6.08 -2.80 -5.44
CA LEU A 40 -6.94 -2.63 -4.27
C LEU A 40 -6.73 -1.23 -3.69
N GLN A 41 -7.80 -0.47 -3.51
CA GLN A 41 -7.78 0.82 -2.82
C GLN A 41 -7.90 0.63 -1.32
N THR A 42 -7.26 1.49 -0.56
CA THR A 42 -7.31 1.47 0.91
C THR A 42 -7.87 2.77 1.44
N LEU A 43 -8.79 2.67 2.38
CA LEU A 43 -9.41 3.78 3.10
C LEU A 43 -9.23 3.57 4.60
N ARG A 44 -9.40 4.64 5.38
CA ARG A 44 -9.30 4.55 6.85
C ARG A 44 -10.33 3.63 7.48
N SER A 45 -11.54 3.54 6.93
CA SER A 45 -12.62 2.70 7.47
C SER A 45 -13.74 2.50 6.46
N LYS A 46 -14.67 1.58 6.77
CA LYS A 46 -15.86 1.33 5.95
C LYS A 46 -16.77 2.57 5.91
N GLU A 47 -16.90 3.29 7.02
CA GLU A 47 -17.69 4.51 7.11
C GLU A 47 -17.13 5.60 6.19
N ALA A 48 -15.80 5.74 6.13
CA ALA A 48 -15.15 6.67 5.21
C ALA A 48 -15.51 6.36 3.75
N PHE A 49 -15.52 5.08 3.38
CA PHE A 49 -15.96 4.64 2.06
C PHE A 49 -17.43 4.98 1.79
N LEU A 50 -18.33 4.69 2.74
CA LEU A 50 -19.76 4.99 2.60
C LEU A 50 -20.05 6.50 2.52
N ASN A 51 -19.23 7.32 3.15
CA ASN A 51 -19.31 8.78 3.11
C ASN A 51 -18.65 9.40 1.88
N GLY A 52 -18.09 8.61 0.96
CA GLY A 52 -17.43 9.10 -0.24
C GLY A 52 -16.09 9.80 0.03
N GLU A 53 -15.42 9.50 1.14
CA GLU A 53 -14.08 10.03 1.41
C GLU A 53 -13.06 9.53 0.38
N LYS A 54 -12.02 10.33 0.15
CA LYS A 54 -10.92 9.96 -0.74
C LYS A 54 -10.13 8.80 -0.13
N TYR A 55 -9.72 7.86 -0.97
CA TYR A 55 -8.87 6.75 -0.54
C TYR A 55 -7.49 7.25 -0.07
N TRP A 56 -6.96 6.60 0.95
CA TRP A 56 -5.63 6.87 1.49
C TRP A 56 -4.54 6.32 0.58
N GLY A 57 -4.75 5.14 0.01
CA GLY A 57 -3.71 4.46 -0.75
C GLY A 57 -4.21 3.33 -1.63
N ALA A 58 -3.26 2.52 -2.09
CA ALA A 58 -3.54 1.32 -2.84
C ALA A 58 -2.45 0.25 -2.69
N ILE A 59 -2.83 -1.01 -2.90
CA ILE A 59 -1.95 -2.14 -3.15
C ILE A 59 -2.12 -2.50 -4.62
N GLN A 60 -1.05 -2.43 -5.40
CA GLN A 60 -1.12 -2.52 -6.86
C GLN A 60 -0.04 -3.44 -7.42
N TYR A 61 -0.39 -4.33 -8.34
CA TYR A 61 0.60 -5.00 -9.18
C TYR A 61 1.18 -4.03 -10.22
N GLU A 62 2.50 -4.07 -10.40
CA GLU A 62 3.23 -3.28 -11.39
C GLU A 62 4.10 -4.17 -12.28
N GLN A 63 4.58 -3.60 -13.39
CA GLN A 63 5.53 -4.24 -14.30
C GLN A 63 5.07 -5.64 -14.76
N LYS A 64 3.79 -5.75 -15.16
CA LYS A 64 3.16 -7.03 -15.54
C LYS A 64 3.16 -8.06 -14.41
N GLY A 65 3.10 -7.59 -13.16
CA GLY A 65 2.96 -8.45 -12.00
C GLY A 65 4.26 -8.87 -11.33
N THR A 66 5.40 -8.31 -11.71
CA THR A 66 6.68 -8.64 -11.06
C THR A 66 6.99 -7.79 -9.83
N LEU A 67 6.20 -6.75 -9.59
CA LEU A 67 6.29 -5.87 -8.42
C LEU A 67 4.93 -5.68 -7.78
N VAL A 68 4.92 -5.54 -6.46
CA VAL A 68 3.79 -5.04 -5.69
C VAL A 68 4.14 -3.66 -5.15
N SER A 69 3.35 -2.66 -5.52
CA SER A 69 3.44 -1.32 -4.97
C SER A 69 2.42 -1.14 -3.84
N PHE A 70 2.91 -0.83 -2.65
CA PHE A 70 2.09 -0.32 -1.56
C PHE A 70 2.26 1.19 -1.48
N ARG A 71 1.20 1.94 -1.77
CA ARG A 71 1.28 3.40 -1.99
C ARG A 71 0.24 4.17 -1.22
N PHE A 72 0.59 5.39 -0.84
CA PHE A 72 -0.25 6.30 -0.06
C PHE A 72 -0.25 7.69 -0.70
N LYS A 73 -1.44 8.26 -0.93
CA LYS A 73 -1.63 9.60 -1.49
C LYS A 73 -1.35 10.63 -0.39
N ARG A 74 -0.26 11.39 -0.53
CA ARG A 74 0.21 12.35 0.50
C ARG A 74 -0.87 13.31 0.98
N GLN A 75 -1.70 13.77 0.06
CA GLN A 75 -2.76 14.74 0.32
C GLN A 75 -4.02 14.14 0.98
N ASN A 76 -4.17 12.81 0.97
CA ASN A 76 -5.36 12.13 1.48
C ASN A 76 -5.12 11.49 2.85
N ILE A 77 -3.87 11.39 3.30
CA ILE A 77 -3.51 10.82 4.59
C ILE A 77 -3.23 11.91 5.64
N PRO A 78 -3.45 11.64 6.94
CA PRO A 78 -3.10 12.56 8.02
C PRO A 78 -1.61 12.96 8.01
N SER A 79 -1.30 14.16 8.53
CA SER A 79 0.07 14.70 8.56
C SER A 79 1.05 13.77 9.27
N GLU A 80 0.63 13.21 10.40
CA GLU A 80 1.48 12.35 11.24
C GLU A 80 1.77 11.02 10.55
N LEU A 81 0.74 10.37 10.00
CA LEU A 81 0.93 9.18 9.17
C LEU A 81 1.86 9.48 7.98
N ARG A 82 1.67 10.64 7.32
CA ARG A 82 2.53 11.05 6.21
C ARG A 82 3.99 11.17 6.64
N MET A 83 4.27 11.87 7.75
CA MET A 83 5.63 12.04 8.24
C MET A 83 6.28 10.71 8.59
N ASN A 84 5.59 9.84 9.33
CA ASN A 84 6.09 8.51 9.69
C ASN A 84 6.39 7.66 8.45
N LEU A 85 5.51 7.65 7.45
CA LEU A 85 5.75 6.93 6.19
C LEU A 85 6.89 7.56 5.37
N GLU A 86 7.09 8.88 5.47
CA GLU A 86 8.20 9.55 4.77
C GLU A 86 9.56 9.26 5.40
N GLU A 87 9.63 8.81 6.65
CA GLU A 87 10.86 8.42 7.32
C GLU A 87 11.40 7.07 6.81
N ILE A 88 10.52 6.14 6.45
CA ILE A 88 10.88 4.84 5.86
C ILE A 88 11.51 5.06 4.48
N LYS A 89 12.77 4.66 4.30
CA LYS A 89 13.52 4.88 3.04
C LYS A 89 13.64 3.60 2.22
N GLU A 90 13.72 2.47 2.89
CA GLU A 90 13.88 1.14 2.31
C GLU A 90 12.70 0.83 1.40
N PHE A 91 12.99 0.31 0.21
CA PHE A 91 12.00 0.00 -0.84
C PHE A 91 11.17 1.20 -1.34
N ARG A 92 11.45 2.43 -0.91
CA ARG A 92 10.70 3.61 -1.31
C ARG A 92 11.04 4.04 -2.74
N ARG A 93 10.02 4.06 -3.58
CA ARG A 93 10.05 4.43 -5.00
C ARG A 93 8.79 5.24 -5.36
N ASP A 94 8.83 6.52 -5.05
CA ASP A 94 7.74 7.49 -5.25
C ASP A 94 7.41 7.72 -6.74
N LYS A 95 8.38 7.48 -7.63
CA LYS A 95 8.25 7.58 -9.10
C LYS A 95 8.84 6.37 -9.80
N ASN A 96 8.42 6.16 -11.06
CA ASN A 96 9.00 5.15 -11.93
C ASN A 96 10.33 5.60 -12.55
N GLU A 97 10.54 6.91 -12.67
CA GLU A 97 11.70 7.54 -13.29
C GLU A 97 12.21 8.70 -12.43
N GLY A 98 13.51 8.98 -12.50
CA GLY A 98 14.19 9.99 -11.68
C GLY A 98 14.59 9.46 -10.30
N PRO A 99 14.76 10.33 -9.30
CA PRO A 99 15.14 9.89 -7.96
C PRO A 99 14.03 9.03 -7.35
N GLU A 100 14.41 7.90 -6.74
CA GLU A 100 13.48 6.96 -6.13
C GLU A 100 12.62 7.64 -5.05
N ILE A 101 13.19 8.58 -4.29
CA ILE A 101 12.49 9.36 -3.28
C ILE A 101 12.23 10.76 -3.83
N ASN A 102 10.96 11.15 -3.92
CA ASN A 102 10.57 12.46 -4.41
C ASN A 102 9.49 13.09 -3.51
N PRO A 103 9.85 14.05 -2.64
CA PRO A 103 8.90 14.73 -1.75
C PRO A 103 7.77 15.45 -2.48
N LYS A 104 7.96 15.78 -3.77
CA LYS A 104 6.95 16.44 -4.61
C LYS A 104 6.07 15.45 -5.39
N ALA A 105 6.29 14.14 -5.27
CA ALA A 105 5.40 13.16 -5.89
C ALA A 105 4.03 13.18 -5.21
N GLU A 106 3.00 12.71 -5.91
CA GLU A 106 1.64 12.64 -5.34
C GLU A 106 1.54 11.55 -4.25
N SER A 107 2.29 10.46 -4.42
CA SER A 107 2.26 9.30 -3.53
C SER A 107 3.60 9.01 -2.89
N ILE A 108 3.58 8.60 -1.64
CA ILE A 108 4.66 7.83 -1.02
C ILE A 108 4.43 6.39 -1.47
N ALA A 109 5.41 5.75 -2.11
CA ALA A 109 5.23 4.41 -2.62
C ALA A 109 6.39 3.51 -2.25
N PHE A 110 6.08 2.32 -1.77
CA PHE A 110 7.03 1.24 -1.49
C PHE A 110 6.82 0.14 -2.51
N LYS A 111 7.90 -0.38 -3.10
CA LYS A 111 7.82 -1.38 -4.17
C LYS A 111 8.65 -2.59 -3.83
N PHE A 112 7.99 -3.74 -3.80
CA PHE A 112 8.56 -5.02 -3.40
C PHE A 112 8.45 -6.02 -4.55
N SER A 113 9.49 -6.81 -4.75
CA SER A 113 9.52 -7.92 -5.74
C SER A 113 9.22 -9.28 -5.10
N GLU A 114 9.50 -9.43 -3.81
CA GLU A 114 9.35 -10.68 -3.08
C GLU A 114 9.14 -10.47 -1.57
N LEU A 115 8.66 -11.51 -0.89
CA LEU A 115 8.53 -11.55 0.56
C LEU A 115 9.74 -12.30 1.15
N ASP A 116 10.72 -11.56 1.66
CA ASP A 116 11.98 -12.10 2.17
C ASP A 116 12.36 -11.50 3.53
N SER A 117 13.57 -11.79 4.01
CA SER A 117 14.08 -11.28 5.29
C SER A 117 14.32 -9.77 5.32
N LYS A 118 14.27 -9.08 4.18
CA LYS A 118 14.45 -7.63 4.06
C LYS A 118 13.14 -6.89 3.86
N SER A 119 12.25 -7.39 2.98
CA SER A 119 10.97 -6.74 2.69
C SER A 119 9.97 -6.90 3.83
N LYS A 120 9.97 -8.06 4.50
CA LYS A 120 9.02 -8.33 5.59
C LYS A 120 9.12 -7.33 6.76
N PRO A 121 10.32 -7.02 7.31
CA PRO A 121 10.45 -6.00 8.35
C PRO A 121 9.95 -4.62 7.92
N VAL A 122 10.25 -4.20 6.69
CA VAL A 122 9.82 -2.89 6.16
C VAL A 122 8.30 -2.83 5.98
N ILE A 123 7.69 -3.91 5.49
CA ILE A 123 6.23 -4.02 5.45
C ILE A 123 5.66 -3.90 6.86
N GLN A 124 6.23 -4.58 7.85
CA GLN A 124 5.76 -4.49 9.24
C GLN A 124 5.94 -3.09 9.85
N GLU A 125 6.98 -2.36 9.49
CA GLU A 125 7.18 -0.97 9.89
C GLU A 125 6.08 -0.06 9.31
N ILE A 126 5.76 -0.20 8.03
CA ILE A 126 4.62 0.51 7.39
C ILE A 126 3.31 0.18 8.13
N ILE A 127 3.08 -1.09 8.46
CA ILE A 127 1.90 -1.54 9.21
C ILE A 127 1.87 -0.95 10.62
N ALA A 128 3.02 -0.80 11.28
CA ALA A 128 3.11 -0.14 12.59
C ALA A 128 2.70 1.34 12.50
N CYS A 129 3.08 2.06 11.44
CA CYS A 129 2.62 3.43 11.20
C CYS A 129 1.09 3.50 11.07
N LEU A 130 0.49 2.56 10.32
CA LEU A 130 -0.96 2.49 10.13
C LEU A 130 -1.70 2.17 11.44
N LYS A 131 -1.18 1.23 12.22
CA LYS A 131 -1.71 0.88 13.54
C LYS A 131 -1.72 2.08 14.48
N ALA A 132 -0.58 2.78 14.58
CA ALA A 132 -0.47 3.97 15.43
C ALA A 132 -1.46 5.07 15.02
N GLU A 133 -1.70 5.27 13.73
CA GLU A 133 -2.68 6.24 13.25
C GLU A 133 -4.12 5.85 13.62
N GLN A 134 -4.48 4.56 13.49
CA GLN A 134 -5.80 4.08 13.91
C GLN A 134 -6.02 4.24 15.41
N GLU A 135 -5.02 3.93 16.23
CA GLU A 135 -5.09 4.11 17.68
C GLU A 135 -5.32 5.58 18.07
N ARG A 136 -4.63 6.52 17.40
CA ARG A 136 -4.84 7.96 17.60
C ARG A 136 -6.26 8.38 17.24
N PHE A 137 -6.78 7.89 16.13
CA PHE A 137 -8.15 8.19 15.71
C PHE A 137 -9.17 7.70 16.74
N HIS A 138 -9.03 6.47 17.24
CA HIS A 138 -9.90 5.93 18.28
C HIS A 138 -9.83 6.72 19.59
N ALA A 139 -8.62 7.12 20.03
CA ALA A 139 -8.44 7.94 21.23
C ALA A 139 -9.13 9.31 21.09
N SER A 140 -9.07 9.93 19.91
CA SER A 140 -9.71 11.23 19.65
C SER A 140 -11.23 11.19 19.74
N ARG A 141 -11.86 10.05 19.37
CA ARG A 141 -13.32 9.86 19.40
C ARG A 141 -13.88 9.55 20.77
N ASN A 142 -13.09 8.96 21.67
CA ASN A 142 -13.49 8.66 23.04
C ASN A 142 -13.29 9.85 23.99
N SER A 143 -12.68 10.94 23.50
CA SER A 143 -12.42 12.16 24.26
C SER A 143 -13.47 13.27 23.99
N GLN A 144 -14.50 12.97 23.18
CA GLN A 144 -15.63 13.84 22.84
C GLN A 144 -16.93 13.25 23.40
#